data_AF-A0A3N5Y8N4-F1
#
_entry.id   AF-A0A3N5Y8N4-F1
#
_cell.length_a   1.000
_cell.length_b   1.000
_cell.length_c   1.000
_cell.angle_alpha   90.00
_cell.angle_beta   90.00
_cell.angle_gamma   90.00
#
_symmetry.space_group_name_H-M   'P 1'
#
loop_
_entity.id
_entity.type
_entity.pdbx_description
1 polymer ?
#
loop_
_entity_poly.entity_id
_entity_poly.type
_entity_poly.pdbx_seq_one_letter_code
_entity_poly.pdbx_strand_id
1 'polypeptide(L)' 'MTQKDYYMVLGVDRKAGPKEIKQAYRTLALRYHPD' A
#
# COMPACT_ATOMS: atom_id res chain seq x y z
N MET A 1 10.13 10.61 16.32
CA MET A 1 10.28 10.19 14.91
C MET A 1 9.06 9.37 14.53
N THR A 2 8.15 9.91 13.73
CA THR A 2 6.94 9.22 13.27
C THR A 2 7.33 8.21 12.20
N GLN A 3 7.47 6.96 12.61
CA GLN A 3 7.68 5.85 11.69
C GLN A 3 6.46 5.81 10.75
N LYS A 4 6.66 6.15 9.47
CA LYS A 4 5.57 6.08 8.50
C LYS A 4 5.22 4.61 8.33
N ASP A 5 4.07 4.20 8.85
CA ASP A 5 3.54 2.85 8.67
C ASP A 5 3.10 2.66 7.21
N TYR A 6 4.05 2.37 6.33
CA TYR A 6 3.78 2.14 4.90
C TYR A 6 2.79 0.99 4.67
N TYR A 7 2.81 -0.03 5.53
CA TYR A 7 1.84 -1.12 5.54
C TYR A 7 0.42 -0.61 5.82
N MET A 8 0.26 0.31 6.78
CA MET A 8 -1.03 0.91 7.10
C MET A 8 -1.51 1.85 5.98
N VAL A 9 -0.61 2.60 5.34
CA VAL A 9 -0.94 3.45 4.18
C VAL A 9 -1.39 2.61 2.98
N LEU A 10 -0.72 1.48 2.73
CA LEU A 10 -1.10 0.53 1.68
C LEU A 10 -2.31 -0.34 2.07
N GLY A 11 -2.76 -0.30 3.33
CA GLY A 11 -3.87 -1.11 3.83
C GLY A 11 -3.56 -2.61 3.87
N VAL A 12 -2.28 -2.99 4.00
CA VAL A 12 -1.82 -4.37 4.00
C VAL A 12 -1.23 -4.75 5.36
N ASP A 13 -1.26 -6.05 5.68
CA ASP A 13 -0.65 -6.54 6.92
C ASP A 13 0.88 -6.37 6.89
N ARG A 14 1.52 -6.27 8.06
CA ARG A 14 2.99 -6.20 8.16
C ARG A 14 3.68 -7.47 7.67
N LYS A 15 2.96 -8.60 7.65
CA LYS A 15 3.41 -9.88 7.08
C LYS A 15 3.02 -10.04 5.60
N ALA A 16 2.39 -9.04 4.99
CA ALA A 16 1.95 -9.13 3.59
C ALA A 16 3.14 -9.42 2.66
N GLY A 17 2.93 -10.40 1.78
CA GLY A 17 3.94 -10.80 0.81
C GLY A 17 4.10 -9.76 -0.31
N PRO A 18 5.19 -9.85 -1.09
CA PRO A 18 5.47 -8.90 -2.18
C PRO A 18 4.36 -8.84 -3.25
N LYS A 19 3.64 -9.95 -3.49
CA LYS A 19 2.48 -9.98 -4.39
C LYS A 19 1.33 -9.10 -3.89
N GLU A 20 1.04 -9.20 -2.59
CA GLU A 20 -0.09 -8.51 -1.96
C GLU A 20 0.15 -7.01 -1.88
N ILE A 21 1.38 -6.61 -1.53
CA ILE A 21 1.84 -5.21 -1.58
C ILE A 21 1.67 -4.63 -2.98
N LYS A 22 2.08 -5.36 -4.03
CA LYS A 22 1.98 -4.91 -5.42
C LYS A 22 0.53 -4.76 -5.88
N GLN A 23 -0.35 -5.65 -5.43
CA GLN A 23 -1.77 -5.61 -5.74
C GLN A 23 -2.45 -4.42 -5.05
N ALA A 24 -2.20 -4.23 -3.75
CA ALA A 24 -2.73 -3.10 -2.99
C ALA A 24 -2.26 -1.75 -3.57
N TYR A 25 -0.98 -1.64 -3.93
CA TYR A 25 -0.44 -0.46 -4.59
C TYR A 25 -1.15 -0.16 -5.91
N ARG A 26 -1.36 -1.17 -6.77
CA ARG A 26 -2.07 -0.97 -8.05
C ARG A 26 -3.51 -0.47 -7.84
N THR A 27 -4.23 -1.06 -6.89
CA THR A 27 -5.60 -0.66 -6.58
C THR A 27 -5.67 0.79 -6.06
N LEU A 28 -4.76 1.17 -5.16
CA LEU A 28 -4.68 2.53 -4.64
C LEU A 28 -4.25 3.52 -5.72
N ALA A 29 -3.26 3.17 -6.54
CA ALA A 29 -2.81 4.00 -7.63
C ALA A 29 -3.93 4.30 -8.63
N LEU A 30 -4.77 3.31 -8.99
CA LEU A 30 -5.94 3.53 -9.84
C LEU A 30 -6.99 4.45 -9.20
N ARG A 31 -7.19 4.33 -7.88
CA ARG A 31 -8.19 5.12 -7.14
C ARG A 31 -7.78 6.58 -6.97
N TYR A 32 -6.49 6.84 -6.81
CA TYR A 32 -5.93 8.17 -6.58
C TYR A 32 -5.12 8.67 -7.78
N HIS A 33 -5.29 8.06 -8.95
CA HIS A 33 -4.57 8.46 -10.15
C HIS A 33 -4.94 9.91 -10.48
N PRO A 34 -3.96 10.81 -10.66
CA PRO A 34 -4.21 12.23 -10.82
C PRO A 34 -4.43 12.67 -12.29
N ASP A 35 -4.68 11.76 -13.23
CA ASP A 35 -5.27 12.18 -14.53
C ASP A 35 -6.61 12.88 -14.30
#